data_AF-A0A378LAP0-F1
#
_entry.id   AF-A0A378LAP0-F1
#
_cell.length_a   1.000
_cell.length_b   1.000
_cell.length_c   1.000
_cell.angle_alpha   90.00
_cell.angle_beta   90.00
_cell.angle_gamma   90.00
#
_symmetry.space_group_name_H-M   'P 1'
#
loop_
_entity.id
_entity.type
_entity.pdbx_description
1 polymer ?
#
loop_
_entity_poly.entity_id
_entity_poly.type
_entity_poly.pdbx_seq_one_letter_code
_entity_poly.pdbx_strand_id
1 'polypeptide(L)'
;MKEWLTLFYASNQETTLTLNGKTFKKTDCERIGGGSEKHVYKIKGTNQCFFIPNKGWGNWDNKIQAEKYLLDQITDLGLKTQRFEIAPIEIREPGKPPHTINVLVTKDFESLCEEESIVIYNPKGDQRVIGTPPDISAMKKRLKDKAFAVKMMERIIHEYATAFTFSLPIGILGSLDDSQHFYFKLPPDESNEPPVIGFMFWDVVSDFSGPELPYVPTLEDLKSGTRSKSDLFYHPLRGLEHLANNVACTMLEMSYKNSNNELSHSFAFVKEIEDDLIQVLNNDAILHEALAQARKQGVNFFTQLLNELKDFENKNISPEGFVEFMKSALSLDEPVLLQRAFKIHPNPTDLPKEKIDQIMATATKYGNPTNIDFLNTHLVLAKENIELEKQRLEAEKLKNDFIQKYNAKFTSDQKAWCGFYSFFATSYVNNDMSLKELVEHAQGHSKQGSGKRSQEVMRKMGWLNENNEVSGAISEYLLKI
;
A
#
# COMPACT_ATOMS: atom_id res chain seq x y z
N MET A 1 30.48 14.73 15.95
CA MET A 1 29.16 15.36 16.25
C MET A 1 29.11 16.06 17.60
N LYS A 2 29.31 15.37 18.74
CA LYS A 2 29.23 16.02 20.08
C LYS A 2 30.15 17.24 20.20
N GLU A 3 31.42 17.10 19.82
CA GLU A 3 32.40 18.19 19.81
C GLU A 3 32.01 19.33 18.87
N TRP A 4 31.48 19.00 17.68
CA TRP A 4 30.96 19.98 16.72
C TRP A 4 29.84 20.82 17.35
N LEU A 5 28.84 20.18 18.00
CA LEU A 5 27.75 20.89 18.67
C LEU A 5 28.25 21.71 19.87
N THR A 6 29.23 21.20 20.63
CA THR A 6 29.84 21.96 21.73
C THR A 6 30.47 23.25 21.21
N LEU A 7 31.19 23.20 20.08
CA LEU A 7 31.76 24.40 19.46
C LEU A 7 30.69 25.33 18.89
N PHE A 8 29.63 24.78 18.31
CA PHE A 8 28.53 25.56 17.75
C PHE A 8 27.76 26.34 18.84
N TYR A 9 27.50 25.71 19.99
CA TYR A 9 26.82 26.37 21.11
C TYR A 9 27.74 27.14 22.07
N ALA A 10 29.06 27.09 21.89
CA ALA A 10 30.00 27.86 22.69
C ALA A 10 29.82 29.38 22.47
N SER A 11 30.11 30.22 23.47
CA SER A 11 29.97 31.67 23.37
C SER A 11 31.01 32.37 22.48
N ASN A 12 31.99 31.64 21.94
CA ASN A 12 33.06 32.22 21.11
C ASN A 12 32.50 32.74 19.77
N GLN A 13 32.69 34.05 19.52
CA GLN A 13 32.22 34.75 18.32
C GLN A 13 33.20 34.64 17.14
N GLU A 14 34.46 34.25 17.40
CA GLU A 14 35.48 34.03 16.36
C GLU A 14 35.36 32.65 15.70
N THR A 15 34.42 31.81 16.15
CA THR A 15 34.12 30.53 15.53
C THR A 15 33.58 30.73 14.12
N THR A 16 34.13 29.99 13.17
CA THR A 16 33.74 30.03 11.75
C THR A 16 33.11 28.71 11.32
N LEU A 17 32.24 28.79 10.33
CA LEU A 17 31.57 27.66 9.69
C LEU A 17 31.90 27.66 8.21
N THR A 18 32.31 26.52 7.65
CA THR A 18 32.54 26.37 6.22
C THR A 18 31.56 25.38 5.63
N LEU A 19 30.74 25.83 4.68
CA LEU A 19 29.74 25.04 3.97
C LEU A 19 29.90 25.28 2.46
N ASN A 20 29.95 24.21 1.66
CA ASN A 20 30.13 24.26 0.20
C ASN A 20 31.28 25.19 -0.24
N GLY A 21 32.41 25.13 0.49
CA GLY A 21 33.62 25.93 0.21
C GLY A 21 33.55 27.40 0.61
N LYS A 22 32.43 27.88 1.17
CA LYS A 22 32.28 29.25 1.67
C LYS A 22 32.36 29.28 3.18
N THR A 23 33.09 30.24 3.73
CA THR A 23 33.27 30.42 5.18
C THR A 23 32.46 31.60 5.69
N PHE A 24 31.72 31.37 6.77
CA PHE A 24 30.84 32.33 7.44
C PHE A 24 31.25 32.46 8.90
N LYS A 25 31.00 33.61 9.52
CA LYS A 25 31.07 33.67 10.98
C LYS A 25 29.89 32.90 11.54
N LYS A 26 30.07 32.24 12.68
CA LYS A 26 28.96 31.57 13.35
C LYS A 26 27.81 32.53 13.69
N THR A 27 28.14 33.79 13.99
CA THR A 27 27.17 34.86 14.23
C THR A 27 26.34 35.24 13.00
N ASP A 28 26.72 34.80 11.81
CA ASP A 28 25.96 35.00 10.58
C ASP A 28 24.87 33.92 10.39
N CYS A 29 24.80 32.92 11.28
CA CYS A 29 23.79 31.87 11.25
C CYS A 29 22.66 32.19 12.23
N GLU A 30 21.48 32.51 11.70
CA GLU A 30 20.28 32.81 12.49
C GLU A 30 19.40 31.57 12.61
N ARG A 31 18.96 31.22 13.82
CA ARG A 31 18.01 30.13 14.00
C ARG A 31 16.62 30.59 13.53
N ILE A 32 16.10 29.93 12.50
CA ILE A 32 14.77 30.23 11.94
C ILE A 32 13.71 29.18 12.30
N GLY A 33 14.11 28.08 12.93
CA GLY A 33 13.17 27.03 13.33
C GLY A 33 13.84 25.87 14.04
N GLY A 34 13.03 24.85 14.35
CA GLY A 34 13.50 23.58 14.85
C GLY A 34 12.47 22.87 15.73
N GLY A 35 12.69 21.59 15.95
CA GLY A 35 11.84 20.72 16.76
C GLY A 35 12.64 19.92 17.79
N SER A 36 12.03 18.83 18.24
CA SER A 36 12.65 17.90 19.19
C SER A 36 13.93 17.25 18.65
N GLU A 37 14.02 17.06 17.33
CA GLU A 37 15.12 16.33 16.69
C GLU A 37 16.20 17.22 16.07
N LYS A 38 15.81 18.36 15.47
CA LYS A 38 16.67 19.18 14.60
C LYS A 38 16.44 20.67 14.79
N HIS A 39 17.46 21.47 14.52
CA HIS A 39 17.38 22.93 14.44
C HIS A 39 17.73 23.40 13.03
N VAL A 40 17.08 24.48 12.60
CA VAL A 40 17.25 25.06 11.26
C VAL A 40 17.87 26.44 11.39
N TYR A 41 18.95 26.66 10.64
CA TYR A 41 19.68 27.92 10.62
C TYR A 41 19.75 28.51 9.22
N LYS A 42 19.39 29.79 9.06
CA LYS A 42 19.55 30.59 7.84
C LYS A 42 20.92 31.27 7.87
N ILE A 43 21.63 31.24 6.74
CA ILE A 43 22.91 31.93 6.59
C ILE A 43 22.64 33.35 6.07
N LYS A 44 23.03 34.35 6.85
CA LYS A 44 22.85 35.77 6.53
C LYS A 44 23.40 36.12 5.15
N GLY A 45 22.63 36.89 4.39
CA GLY A 45 23.00 37.33 3.03
C GLY A 45 22.92 36.22 1.98
N THR A 46 22.30 35.08 2.30
CA THR A 46 22.03 33.99 1.36
C THR A 46 20.59 33.51 1.51
N ASN A 47 20.10 32.75 0.52
CA ASN A 47 18.84 32.01 0.60
C ASN A 47 19.01 30.60 1.19
N GLN A 48 20.18 30.27 1.73
CA GLN A 48 20.49 28.92 2.20
C GLN A 48 20.17 28.74 3.68
N CYS A 49 19.58 27.60 3.99
CA CYS A 49 19.41 27.07 5.33
C CYS A 49 20.10 25.72 5.47
N PHE A 50 20.54 25.41 6.68
CA PHE A 50 21.05 24.09 7.02
C PHE A 50 20.45 23.57 8.32
N PHE A 51 20.36 22.25 8.41
CA PHE A 51 19.79 21.54 9.55
C PHE A 51 20.90 20.92 10.36
N ILE A 52 20.84 21.06 11.69
CA ILE A 52 21.75 20.40 12.62
C ILE A 52 20.96 19.61 13.66
N PRO A 53 21.55 18.56 14.26
CA PRO A 53 20.87 17.82 15.31
C PRO A 53 20.69 18.69 16.56
N ASN A 54 19.52 18.62 17.20
CA ASN A 54 19.27 19.28 18.49
C ASN A 54 20.14 18.67 19.61
N LYS A 55 20.40 17.36 19.55
CA LYS A 55 21.18 16.62 20.56
C LYS A 55 22.33 15.83 19.94
N GLY A 56 23.45 15.73 20.66
CA GLY A 56 24.65 15.02 20.22
C GLY A 56 24.63 13.49 20.36
N TRP A 57 23.46 12.89 20.65
CA TRP A 57 23.31 11.45 20.87
C TRP A 57 22.25 10.92 19.89
N GLY A 58 22.67 10.43 18.74
CA GLY A 58 21.77 9.90 17.72
C GLY A 58 22.46 9.60 16.39
N ASN A 59 21.82 8.77 15.57
CA ASN A 59 22.29 8.42 14.24
C ASN A 59 21.85 9.48 13.20
N TRP A 60 22.43 10.67 13.31
CA TRP A 60 22.09 11.84 12.49
C TRP A 60 22.26 11.58 11.00
N ASP A 61 23.38 10.96 10.59
CA ASP A 61 23.66 10.67 9.18
C ASP A 61 22.57 9.78 8.57
N ASN A 62 22.12 8.73 9.28
CA ASN A 62 21.01 7.90 8.79
C ASN A 62 19.69 8.68 8.72
N LYS A 63 19.43 9.60 9.65
CA LYS A 63 18.20 10.42 9.63
C LYS A 63 18.17 11.36 8.43
N ILE A 64 19.26 12.09 8.16
CA ILE A 64 19.32 13.00 7.02
C ILE A 64 19.32 12.26 5.68
N GLN A 65 19.95 11.07 5.63
CA GLN A 65 19.88 10.21 4.45
C GLN A 65 18.46 9.70 4.22
N ALA A 66 17.77 9.25 5.26
CA ALA A 66 16.38 8.82 5.16
C ALA A 66 15.46 9.95 4.71
N GLU A 67 15.55 11.14 5.31
CA GLU A 67 14.75 12.31 4.94
C GLU A 67 14.93 12.66 3.47
N LYS A 68 16.19 12.78 3.01
CA LYS A 68 16.49 13.07 1.61
C LYS A 68 15.94 11.97 0.69
N TYR A 69 16.20 10.71 1.01
CA TYR A 69 15.78 9.57 0.19
C TYR A 69 14.25 9.51 0.04
N LEU A 70 13.51 9.66 1.13
CA LEU A 70 12.04 9.61 1.11
C LEU A 70 11.43 10.78 0.33
N LEU A 71 11.98 11.99 0.44
CA LEU A 71 11.53 13.15 -0.33
C LEU A 71 11.89 13.04 -1.81
N ASP A 72 13.03 12.44 -2.14
CA ASP A 72 13.39 12.14 -3.53
C ASP A 72 12.41 11.10 -4.11
N GLN A 73 11.98 10.09 -3.35
CA GLN A 73 10.95 9.15 -3.81
C GLN A 73 9.58 9.83 -4.03
N ILE A 74 9.14 10.71 -3.12
CA ILE A 74 7.90 11.48 -3.29
C ILE A 74 7.99 12.39 -4.52
N THR A 75 9.17 12.94 -4.79
CA THR A 75 9.44 13.70 -6.00
C THR A 75 9.27 12.89 -7.26
N ASP A 76 9.81 11.66 -7.28
CA ASP A 76 9.79 10.81 -8.48
C ASP A 76 8.35 10.41 -8.85
N LEU A 77 7.42 10.46 -7.88
CA LEU A 77 5.98 10.35 -8.07
C LEU A 77 5.33 11.64 -8.60
N GLY A 78 6.09 12.73 -8.77
CA GLY A 78 5.65 14.01 -9.33
C GLY A 78 5.09 15.01 -8.32
N LEU A 79 5.23 14.76 -7.01
CA LEU A 79 4.74 15.68 -5.96
C LEU A 79 5.84 16.67 -5.54
N LYS A 80 5.41 17.83 -5.01
CA LYS A 80 6.34 18.88 -4.59
C LYS A 80 6.96 18.52 -3.23
N THR A 81 8.27 18.65 -3.12
CA THR A 81 9.01 18.42 -1.88
C THR A 81 9.97 19.56 -1.59
N GLN A 82 10.38 19.70 -0.34
CA GLN A 82 11.56 20.50 -0.01
C GLN A 82 12.81 19.80 -0.55
N ARG A 83 13.61 20.52 -1.34
CA ARG A 83 14.82 19.96 -1.96
C ARG A 83 15.99 20.02 -1.02
N PHE A 84 16.50 18.86 -0.64
CA PHE A 84 17.67 18.77 0.22
C PHE A 84 18.92 18.27 -0.53
N GLU A 85 20.03 18.92 -0.21
CA GLU A 85 21.39 18.47 -0.46
C GLU A 85 22.00 18.00 0.86
N ILE A 86 22.73 16.88 0.85
CA ILE A 86 23.57 16.49 2.00
C ILE A 86 24.97 17.03 1.75
N ALA A 87 25.44 17.89 2.63
CA ALA A 87 26.76 18.52 2.50
C ALA A 87 27.54 18.51 3.83
N PRO A 88 28.87 18.41 3.79
CA PRO A 88 29.70 18.55 4.97
C PRO A 88 29.77 20.02 5.42
N ILE A 89 29.60 20.26 6.72
CA ILE A 89 29.84 21.56 7.36
C ILE A 89 30.99 21.45 8.36
N GLU A 90 32.08 22.19 8.10
CA GLU A 90 33.23 22.28 9.01
C GLU A 90 33.01 23.43 10.01
N ILE A 91 33.25 23.19 11.29
CA ILE A 91 33.34 24.23 12.32
C ILE A 91 34.79 24.36 12.80
N ARG A 92 35.26 25.60 12.92
CA ARG A 92 36.63 25.91 13.36
C ARG A 92 36.64 27.02 14.39
N GLU A 93 37.23 26.73 15.54
CA GLU A 93 37.59 27.73 16.55
C GLU A 93 39.10 28.01 16.47
N PRO A 94 39.55 29.27 16.57
CA PRO A 94 40.97 29.59 16.57
C PRO A 94 41.76 28.77 17.61
N GLY A 95 42.82 28.10 17.18
CA GLY A 95 43.69 27.30 18.05
C GLY A 95 43.17 25.90 18.40
N LYS A 96 42.02 25.46 17.87
CA LYS A 96 41.49 24.10 18.02
C LYS A 96 41.44 23.35 16.68
N PRO A 97 41.46 22.00 16.68
CA PRO A 97 41.24 21.23 15.46
C PRO A 97 39.85 21.52 14.88
N PRO A 98 39.70 21.51 13.54
CA PRO A 98 38.40 21.60 12.91
C PRO A 98 37.59 20.32 13.14
N HIS A 99 36.27 20.45 13.20
CA HIS A 99 35.35 19.31 13.25
C HIS A 99 34.32 19.42 12.13
N THR A 100 33.91 18.29 11.57
CA THR A 100 32.93 18.25 10.47
C THR A 100 31.77 17.32 10.82
N ILE A 101 30.57 17.70 10.38
CA ILE A 101 29.39 16.83 10.33
C ILE A 101 28.74 16.98 8.95
N ASN A 102 27.93 16.00 8.53
CA ASN A 102 27.02 16.21 7.40
C ASN A 102 25.76 16.93 7.87
N VAL A 103 25.18 17.76 7.01
CA VAL A 103 23.93 18.48 7.26
C VAL A 103 23.03 18.41 6.04
N LEU A 104 21.72 18.57 6.27
CA LEU A 104 20.79 18.88 5.18
C LEU A 104 20.87 20.36 4.88
N VAL A 105 21.10 20.70 3.62
CA VAL A 105 21.10 22.06 3.10
C VAL A 105 19.92 22.23 2.17
N THR A 106 19.25 23.36 2.28
CA THR A 106 18.10 23.70 1.43
C THR A 106 17.92 25.21 1.31
N LYS A 107 16.91 25.64 0.55
CA LYS A 107 16.51 27.05 0.50
C LYS A 107 15.58 27.40 1.65
N ASP A 108 15.69 28.60 2.21
CA ASP A 108 14.70 29.08 3.16
C ASP A 108 13.33 29.27 2.47
N PHE A 109 12.25 29.06 3.23
CA PHE A 109 10.90 29.05 2.67
C PHE A 109 10.47 30.42 2.13
N GLU A 110 10.95 31.54 2.67
CA GLU A 110 10.62 32.87 2.13
C GLU A 110 11.19 33.03 0.71
N SER A 111 12.49 32.76 0.54
CA SER A 111 13.12 32.78 -0.78
C SER A 111 12.47 31.79 -1.75
N LEU A 112 12.08 30.60 -1.27
CA LEU A 112 11.36 29.62 -2.09
C LEU A 112 10.01 30.15 -2.58
N CYS A 113 9.25 30.79 -1.69
CA CYS A 113 7.96 31.39 -2.01
C CYS A 113 8.09 32.49 -3.07
N GLU A 114 9.11 33.35 -2.97
CA GLU A 114 9.38 34.40 -3.95
C GLU A 114 9.78 33.84 -5.32
N GLU A 115 10.78 32.95 -5.35
CA GLU A 115 11.34 32.41 -6.59
C GLU A 115 10.33 31.56 -7.39
N GLU A 116 9.50 30.77 -6.69
CA GLU A 116 8.51 29.91 -7.33
C GLU A 116 7.11 30.54 -7.43
N SER A 117 6.95 31.77 -6.94
CA SER A 117 5.65 32.46 -6.85
C SER A 117 4.60 31.58 -6.17
N ILE A 118 4.92 31.09 -4.96
CA ILE A 118 4.05 30.22 -4.18
C ILE A 118 3.79 30.79 -2.79
N VAL A 119 2.72 30.29 -2.17
CA VAL A 119 2.38 30.56 -0.77
C VAL A 119 2.22 29.22 -0.07
N ILE A 120 2.90 29.04 1.05
CA ILE A 120 2.91 27.77 1.79
C ILE A 120 2.12 27.93 3.08
N TYR A 121 1.27 26.94 3.37
CA TYR A 121 0.59 26.81 4.65
C TYR A 121 1.23 25.71 5.50
N ASN A 122 1.86 26.12 6.61
CA ASN A 122 2.49 25.25 7.59
C ASN A 122 1.63 25.21 8.88
N PRO A 123 0.81 24.17 9.10
CA PRO A 123 -0.15 24.14 10.21
C PRO A 123 0.51 24.16 11.61
N LYS A 124 1.77 23.71 11.71
CA LYS A 124 2.52 23.59 12.98
C LYS A 124 3.67 24.58 13.12
N GLY A 125 3.95 25.38 12.11
CA GLY A 125 5.02 26.38 12.14
C GLY A 125 4.65 27.61 12.98
N ASP A 126 5.67 28.25 13.57
CA ASP A 126 5.52 29.55 14.24
C ASP A 126 4.92 30.60 13.29
N GLN A 127 5.30 30.54 12.01
CA GLN A 127 4.65 31.24 10.92
C GLN A 127 3.79 30.25 10.12
N ARG A 128 2.46 30.31 10.30
CA ARG A 128 1.53 29.41 9.60
C ARG A 128 1.42 29.64 8.10
N VAL A 129 1.64 30.86 7.64
CA VAL A 129 1.53 31.23 6.22
C VAL A 129 2.81 31.92 5.78
N ILE A 130 3.53 31.31 4.82
CA ILE A 130 4.82 31.77 4.32
C ILE A 130 4.65 32.26 2.87
N GLY A 131 5.22 33.42 2.53
CA GLY A 131 4.95 34.14 1.28
C GLY A 131 3.75 35.10 1.37
N THR A 132 3.39 35.72 0.26
CA THR A 132 2.31 36.73 0.18
C THR A 132 1.01 36.09 -0.33
N PRO A 133 -0.02 35.89 0.52
CA PRO A 133 -1.25 35.23 0.11
C PRO A 133 -2.04 36.07 -0.90
N PRO A 134 -2.77 35.43 -1.84
CA PRO A 134 -3.65 36.14 -2.77
C PRO A 134 -4.80 36.83 -2.02
N ASP A 135 -5.54 37.72 -2.70
CA ASP A 135 -6.76 38.29 -2.13
C ASP A 135 -7.83 37.19 -1.97
N ILE A 136 -7.87 36.62 -0.76
CA ILE A 136 -8.80 35.55 -0.40
C ILE A 136 -10.26 36.00 -0.53
N SER A 137 -10.56 37.27 -0.26
CA SER A 137 -11.93 37.78 -0.37
C SER A 137 -12.38 37.87 -1.82
N ALA A 138 -11.51 38.31 -2.73
CA ALA A 138 -11.76 38.29 -4.16
C ALA A 138 -11.84 36.86 -4.70
N MET A 139 -10.92 35.99 -4.28
CA MET A 139 -10.88 34.58 -4.68
C MET A 139 -12.16 33.84 -4.28
N LYS A 140 -12.63 34.02 -3.04
CA LYS A 140 -13.89 33.44 -2.55
C LYS A 140 -15.08 33.81 -3.44
N LYS A 141 -15.18 35.06 -3.91
CA LYS A 141 -16.25 35.46 -4.83
C LYS A 141 -16.17 34.74 -6.17
N ARG A 142 -14.96 34.47 -6.66
CA ARG A 142 -14.69 33.79 -7.93
C ARG A 142 -14.85 32.27 -7.87
N LEU A 143 -14.80 31.65 -6.69
CA LEU A 143 -15.05 30.21 -6.53
C LEU A 143 -16.43 29.75 -7.04
N LYS A 144 -17.41 30.68 -7.11
CA LYS A 144 -18.72 30.44 -7.72
C LYS A 144 -18.66 30.17 -9.23
N ASP A 145 -17.58 30.59 -9.90
CA ASP A 145 -17.29 30.19 -11.28
C ASP A 145 -16.67 28.78 -11.27
N LYS A 146 -17.45 27.82 -11.77
CA LYS A 146 -17.04 26.41 -11.82
C LYS A 146 -15.74 26.22 -12.59
N ALA A 147 -15.50 26.95 -13.69
CA ALA A 147 -14.26 26.78 -14.47
C ALA A 147 -13.03 27.26 -13.69
N PHE A 148 -13.19 28.36 -12.94
CA PHE A 148 -12.16 28.87 -12.05
C PHE A 148 -11.85 27.88 -10.92
N ALA A 149 -12.88 27.39 -10.23
CA ALA A 149 -12.70 26.42 -9.14
C ALA A 149 -12.11 25.08 -9.62
N VAL A 150 -12.52 24.59 -10.80
CA VAL A 150 -11.95 23.38 -11.41
C VAL A 150 -10.45 23.53 -11.61
N LYS A 151 -10.02 24.60 -12.30
CA LYS A 151 -8.59 24.85 -12.55
C LYS A 151 -7.76 25.00 -11.27
N MET A 152 -8.36 25.59 -10.23
CA MET A 152 -7.72 25.75 -8.92
C MET A 152 -7.47 24.40 -8.22
N MET A 153 -8.41 23.46 -8.35
CA MET A 153 -8.45 22.20 -7.60
C MET A 153 -7.94 20.98 -8.39
N GLU A 154 -7.89 21.04 -9.71
CA GLU A 154 -7.52 19.93 -10.58
C GLU A 154 -6.21 19.27 -10.14
N ARG A 155 -5.16 20.07 -9.94
CA ARG A 155 -3.85 19.55 -9.52
C ARG A 155 -3.91 18.77 -8.22
N ILE A 156 -4.57 19.29 -7.19
CA ILE A 156 -4.59 18.63 -5.88
C ILE A 156 -5.40 17.33 -5.89
N ILE A 157 -6.40 17.20 -6.76
CA ILE A 157 -7.12 15.93 -6.96
C ILE A 157 -6.19 14.87 -7.57
N HIS A 158 -5.37 15.26 -8.56
CA HIS A 158 -4.38 14.35 -9.15
C HIS A 158 -3.32 13.94 -8.12
N GLU A 159 -2.78 14.89 -7.37
CA GLU A 159 -1.81 14.61 -6.31
C GLU A 159 -2.42 13.77 -5.18
N TYR A 160 -3.71 13.94 -4.87
CA TYR A 160 -4.44 13.11 -3.91
C TYR A 160 -4.58 11.66 -4.39
N ALA A 161 -4.95 11.43 -5.65
CA ALA A 161 -5.05 10.08 -6.22
C ALA A 161 -3.68 9.37 -6.23
N THR A 162 -2.60 10.09 -6.57
CA THR A 162 -1.23 9.56 -6.47
C THR A 162 -0.86 9.25 -5.02
N ALA A 163 -1.10 10.19 -4.09
CA ALA A 163 -0.80 10.00 -2.68
C ALA A 163 -1.53 8.77 -2.10
N PHE A 164 -2.79 8.56 -2.47
CA PHE A 164 -3.55 7.39 -2.05
C PHE A 164 -3.02 6.10 -2.67
N THR A 165 -2.59 6.14 -3.93
CA THR A 165 -2.02 4.97 -4.62
C THR A 165 -0.76 4.45 -3.93
N PHE A 166 0.10 5.33 -3.42
CA PHE A 166 1.38 4.98 -2.80
C PHE A 166 1.39 5.12 -1.27
N SER A 167 0.22 5.30 -0.65
CA SER A 167 0.06 5.51 0.80
C SER A 167 0.97 6.61 1.36
N LEU A 168 1.08 7.73 0.65
CA LEU A 168 1.88 8.87 1.08
C LEU A 168 1.27 9.52 2.34
N PRO A 169 2.08 10.19 3.17
CA PRO A 169 1.63 10.79 4.42
C PRO A 169 0.79 12.04 4.13
N ILE A 170 -0.49 11.86 3.81
CA ILE A 170 -1.48 12.95 3.73
C ILE A 170 -2.59 12.78 4.77
N GLY A 171 -3.03 13.89 5.37
CA GLY A 171 -3.96 13.96 6.49
C GLY A 171 -5.33 13.34 6.21
N ILE A 172 -5.69 13.20 4.94
CA ILE A 172 -6.93 12.51 4.52
C ILE A 172 -6.84 11.00 4.77
N LEU A 173 -5.64 10.41 4.63
CA LEU A 173 -5.42 8.97 4.72
C LEU A 173 -5.00 8.52 6.13
N GLY A 174 -4.57 9.45 6.99
CA GLY A 174 -4.15 9.15 8.36
C GLY A 174 -3.80 10.40 9.14
N SER A 175 -3.66 10.26 10.46
CA SER A 175 -3.14 11.35 11.29
C SER A 175 -1.64 11.47 11.09
N LEU A 176 -1.16 12.70 10.90
CA LEU A 176 0.24 13.01 10.66
C LEU A 176 0.77 14.01 11.68
N ASP A 177 2.08 14.07 11.84
CA ASP A 177 2.71 15.15 12.58
C ASP A 177 2.76 16.41 11.70
N ASP A 178 3.78 16.57 10.88
CA ASP A 178 4.03 17.77 10.07
C ASP A 178 4.61 17.44 8.69
N SER A 179 4.31 16.27 8.13
CA SER A 179 4.83 15.86 6.82
C SER A 179 4.16 16.54 5.61
N GLN A 180 2.91 16.98 5.78
CA GLN A 180 2.05 17.45 4.69
C GLN A 180 1.71 18.93 4.85
N HIS A 181 1.86 19.66 3.75
CA HIS A 181 1.53 21.08 3.67
C HIS A 181 0.76 21.39 2.40
N PHE A 182 -0.07 22.42 2.44
CA PHE A 182 -0.69 22.97 1.24
C PHE A 182 0.19 24.10 0.71
N TYR A 183 0.31 24.19 -0.61
CA TYR A 183 0.84 25.38 -1.25
C TYR A 183 -0.08 25.85 -2.36
N PHE A 184 -0.08 27.15 -2.59
CA PHE A 184 -0.82 27.83 -3.63
C PHE A 184 0.20 28.40 -4.61
N LYS A 185 0.27 27.84 -5.81
CA LYS A 185 1.05 28.42 -6.89
C LYS A 185 0.28 29.60 -7.47
N LEU A 186 0.83 30.79 -7.35
CA LEU A 186 0.20 32.02 -7.79
C LEU A 186 0.34 32.16 -9.31
N PRO A 187 -0.69 32.68 -10.00
CA PRO A 187 -0.56 33.05 -11.39
C PRO A 187 0.35 34.28 -11.52
N PRO A 188 0.88 34.58 -12.72
CA PRO A 188 1.58 35.84 -12.97
C PRO A 188 0.72 37.05 -12.60
N ASP A 189 1.36 38.14 -12.19
CA ASP A 189 0.66 39.40 -11.91
C ASP A 189 -0.24 39.80 -13.08
N GLU A 190 -1.43 40.32 -12.77
CA GLU A 190 -2.47 40.73 -13.73
C GLU A 190 -3.18 39.59 -14.50
N SER A 191 -2.88 38.33 -14.20
CA SER A 191 -3.59 37.19 -14.78
C SER A 191 -4.99 36.98 -14.18
N ASN A 192 -5.93 36.55 -15.02
CA ASN A 192 -7.26 36.10 -14.57
C ASN A 192 -7.28 34.62 -14.15
N GLU A 193 -6.19 33.87 -14.29
CA GLU A 193 -6.11 32.46 -13.88
C GLU A 193 -6.20 32.32 -12.34
N PRO A 194 -6.76 31.22 -11.82
CA PRO A 194 -6.73 30.94 -10.38
C PRO A 194 -5.32 30.56 -9.91
N PRO A 195 -5.00 30.74 -8.62
CA PRO A 195 -3.94 29.99 -7.99
C PRO A 195 -4.20 28.48 -8.12
N VAL A 196 -3.15 27.70 -8.29
CA VAL A 196 -3.24 26.23 -8.36
C VAL A 196 -2.79 25.66 -7.03
N ILE A 197 -3.63 24.84 -6.41
CA ILE A 197 -3.34 24.25 -5.10
C ILE A 197 -2.65 22.88 -5.30
N GLY A 198 -1.69 22.57 -4.44
CA GLY A 198 -1.12 21.23 -4.32
C GLY A 198 -0.59 20.92 -2.92
N PHE A 199 -0.08 19.71 -2.77
CA PHE A 199 0.65 19.24 -1.60
C PHE A 199 2.14 19.51 -1.72
N MET A 200 2.75 19.91 -0.61
CA MET A 200 4.19 20.00 -0.44
C MET A 200 4.62 19.19 0.78
N PHE A 201 5.73 18.46 0.67
CA PHE A 201 6.22 17.58 1.73
C PHE A 201 7.62 17.97 2.23
N TRP A 202 7.80 17.91 3.54
CA TRP A 202 9.07 17.93 4.27
C TRP A 202 8.83 17.32 5.66
N ASP A 203 9.87 16.96 6.41
CA ASP A 203 9.74 16.25 7.70
C ASP A 203 8.93 14.96 7.59
N VAL A 204 9.32 14.12 6.63
CA VAL A 204 8.61 12.87 6.34
C VAL A 204 9.16 11.70 7.15
N VAL A 205 10.35 11.85 7.74
CA VAL A 205 10.94 10.85 8.64
C VAL A 205 10.10 10.75 9.90
N SER A 206 9.38 9.63 10.02
CA SER A 206 8.55 9.10 11.13
C SER A 206 7.14 8.75 10.64
N ASP A 207 6.60 9.56 9.73
CA ASP A 207 5.26 9.38 9.16
C ASP A 207 5.28 8.54 7.87
N PHE A 208 6.44 8.40 7.25
CA PHE A 208 6.60 7.69 5.98
C PHE A 208 7.86 6.83 5.95
N SER A 209 7.73 5.59 5.47
CA SER A 209 8.82 4.61 5.35
C SER A 209 9.22 4.32 3.90
N GLY A 210 8.61 5.01 2.94
CA GLY A 210 8.79 4.82 1.51
C GLY A 210 7.48 4.45 0.82
N PRO A 211 7.37 4.63 -0.51
CA PRO A 211 6.15 4.35 -1.23
C PRO A 211 5.84 2.86 -1.15
N GLU A 212 4.60 2.54 -0.76
CA GLU A 212 4.11 1.16 -0.77
C GLU A 212 3.96 0.64 -2.20
N LEU A 213 3.68 -0.66 -2.34
CA LEU A 213 3.24 -1.22 -3.62
C LEU A 213 2.03 -0.42 -4.14
N PRO A 214 2.02 0.00 -5.42
CA PRO A 214 0.97 0.86 -5.92
C PRO A 214 -0.38 0.16 -5.82
N TYR A 215 -1.32 0.76 -5.10
CA TYR A 215 -2.69 0.27 -4.97
C TYR A 215 -3.69 1.36 -5.33
N VAL A 216 -3.94 1.51 -6.64
CA VAL A 216 -4.75 2.61 -7.20
C VAL A 216 -6.17 2.53 -6.66
N PRO A 217 -6.72 3.54 -5.98
CA PRO A 217 -8.07 3.48 -5.43
C PRO A 217 -9.13 3.34 -6.54
N THR A 218 -10.28 2.74 -6.22
CA THR A 218 -11.47 2.88 -7.08
C THR A 218 -12.05 4.29 -6.96
N LEU A 219 -12.99 4.66 -7.84
CA LEU A 219 -13.69 5.95 -7.73
C LEU A 219 -14.35 6.13 -6.36
N GLU A 220 -14.99 5.09 -5.83
CA GLU A 220 -15.62 5.12 -4.51
C GLU A 220 -14.59 5.26 -3.38
N ASP A 221 -13.46 4.54 -3.47
CA ASP A 221 -12.39 4.67 -2.48
C ASP A 221 -11.84 6.09 -2.46
N LEU A 222 -11.55 6.67 -3.64
CA LEU A 222 -11.01 8.04 -3.77
C LEU A 222 -11.97 9.08 -3.18
N LYS A 223 -13.28 8.94 -3.46
CA LYS A 223 -14.31 9.85 -2.93
C LYS A 223 -14.43 9.78 -1.41
N SER A 224 -14.44 8.57 -0.86
CA SER A 224 -14.61 8.33 0.57
C SER A 224 -13.33 8.54 1.38
N GLY A 225 -12.16 8.49 0.74
CA GLY A 225 -10.86 8.58 1.42
C GLY A 225 -10.50 7.34 2.23
N THR A 226 -11.20 6.22 2.02
CA THR A 226 -10.92 4.95 2.69
C THR A 226 -11.19 3.78 1.77
N ARG A 227 -10.44 2.69 1.97
CA ARG A 227 -10.66 1.40 1.28
C ARG A 227 -11.64 0.49 2.04
N SER A 228 -12.08 0.92 3.22
CA SER A 228 -12.92 0.12 4.12
C SER A 228 -14.30 0.76 4.32
N LYS A 229 -15.34 0.10 3.80
CA LYS A 229 -16.73 0.50 3.99
C LYS A 229 -17.26 0.20 5.40
N SER A 230 -16.54 -0.59 6.18
CA SER A 230 -16.92 -0.96 7.54
C SER A 230 -16.38 0.00 8.61
N ASP A 231 -15.72 1.10 8.20
CA ASP A 231 -15.32 2.14 9.14
C ASP A 231 -16.57 2.77 9.78
N LEU A 232 -16.56 2.95 11.11
CA LEU A 232 -17.68 3.47 11.90
C LEU A 232 -18.13 4.85 11.38
N PHE A 233 -17.20 5.58 10.78
CA PHE A 233 -17.41 6.91 10.21
C PHE A 233 -17.34 6.91 8.68
N TYR A 234 -17.70 5.80 8.03
CA TYR A 234 -17.78 5.75 6.57
C TYR A 234 -18.84 6.74 6.06
N HIS A 235 -18.42 7.64 5.18
CA HIS A 235 -19.30 8.51 4.41
C HIS A 235 -18.79 8.56 2.96
N PRO A 236 -19.66 8.42 1.93
CA PRO A 236 -19.21 8.24 0.55
C PRO A 236 -18.33 9.36 -0.02
N LEU A 237 -18.46 10.59 0.50
CA LEU A 237 -17.71 11.76 0.06
C LEU A 237 -16.70 12.26 1.09
N ARG A 238 -16.49 11.52 2.18
CA ARG A 238 -15.68 11.96 3.33
C ARG A 238 -14.31 12.47 2.92
N GLY A 239 -13.61 11.74 2.05
CA GLY A 239 -12.27 12.12 1.58
C GLY A 239 -12.27 13.47 0.85
N LEU A 240 -13.26 13.70 -0.03
CA LEU A 240 -13.41 14.97 -0.74
C LEU A 240 -13.85 16.11 0.20
N GLU A 241 -14.71 15.83 1.16
CA GLU A 241 -15.13 16.80 2.19
C GLU A 241 -13.94 17.23 3.06
N HIS A 242 -13.10 16.29 3.49
CA HIS A 242 -11.85 16.60 4.21
C HIS A 242 -10.88 17.41 3.36
N LEU A 243 -10.75 17.10 2.06
CA LEU A 243 -9.91 17.89 1.16
C LEU A 243 -10.43 19.33 1.01
N ALA A 244 -11.74 19.49 0.77
CA ALA A 244 -12.38 20.80 0.67
C ALA A 244 -12.21 21.61 1.96
N ASN A 245 -12.48 20.98 3.11
CA ASN A 245 -12.38 21.62 4.41
C ASN A 245 -10.96 22.07 4.74
N ASN A 246 -9.95 21.23 4.48
CA ASN A 246 -8.55 21.60 4.72
C ASN A 246 -8.09 22.77 3.84
N VAL A 247 -8.51 22.81 2.58
CA VAL A 247 -8.26 23.95 1.69
C VAL A 247 -8.98 25.21 2.18
N ALA A 248 -10.25 25.10 2.60
CA ALA A 248 -11.02 26.21 3.14
C ALA A 248 -10.42 26.78 4.43
N CYS A 249 -9.97 25.91 5.35
CA CYS A 249 -9.24 26.30 6.56
C CYS A 249 -7.91 26.98 6.22
N THR A 250 -7.19 26.48 5.21
CA THR A 250 -5.96 27.11 4.71
C THR A 250 -6.23 28.52 4.19
N MET A 251 -7.28 28.70 3.39
CA MET A 251 -7.70 30.02 2.90
C MET A 251 -8.08 30.98 4.04
N LEU A 252 -8.73 30.48 5.09
CA LEU A 252 -9.05 31.27 6.28
C LEU A 252 -7.77 31.80 6.95
N GLU A 253 -6.79 30.92 7.19
CA GLU A 253 -5.50 31.30 7.80
C GLU A 253 -4.74 32.32 6.92
N MET A 254 -4.77 32.16 5.60
CA MET A 254 -4.22 33.13 4.66
C MET A 254 -4.94 34.49 4.74
N SER A 255 -6.24 34.51 5.01
CA SER A 255 -7.00 35.76 5.12
C SER A 255 -6.58 36.58 6.35
N TYR A 256 -6.32 35.92 7.49
CA TYR A 256 -5.87 36.60 8.72
C TYR A 256 -4.52 37.28 8.56
N LYS A 257 -3.63 36.77 7.70
CA LYS A 257 -2.35 37.43 7.39
C LYS A 257 -2.55 38.75 6.63
N ASN A 258 -3.58 38.85 5.80
CA ASN A 258 -3.86 40.02 4.96
C ASN A 258 -4.77 41.06 5.66
N SER A 259 -5.61 40.64 6.60
CA SER A 259 -6.49 41.52 7.35
C SER A 259 -6.10 41.56 8.82
N ASN A 260 -5.68 42.72 9.33
CA ASN A 260 -5.48 42.99 10.76
C ASN A 260 -6.76 42.84 11.63
N ASN A 261 -7.82 42.24 11.12
CA ASN A 261 -9.08 41.98 11.79
C ASN A 261 -9.39 40.48 11.74
N GLU A 262 -9.65 39.89 12.90
CA GLU A 262 -10.27 38.56 13.00
C GLU A 262 -11.63 38.58 12.28
N LEU A 263 -11.85 37.64 11.36
CA LEU A 263 -13.16 37.44 10.75
C LEU A 263 -14.14 37.00 11.85
N SER A 264 -15.21 37.77 12.05
CA SER A 264 -16.19 37.53 13.14
C SER A 264 -16.92 36.18 13.04
N HIS A 265 -16.86 35.49 11.89
CA HIS A 265 -17.54 34.21 11.63
C HIS A 265 -16.68 33.21 10.85
N SER A 266 -15.58 32.73 11.45
CA SER A 266 -14.67 31.73 10.87
C SER A 266 -15.36 30.46 10.36
N PHE A 267 -16.32 29.91 11.11
CA PHE A 267 -17.07 28.72 10.70
C PHE A 267 -17.91 28.93 9.42
N ALA A 268 -18.63 30.06 9.34
CA ALA A 268 -19.42 30.37 8.16
C ALA A 268 -18.51 30.59 6.94
N PHE A 269 -17.36 31.23 7.15
CA PHE A 269 -16.37 31.44 6.10
C PHE A 269 -15.86 30.10 5.52
N VAL A 270 -15.45 29.17 6.38
CA VAL A 270 -14.96 27.85 5.96
C VAL A 270 -16.06 27.06 5.26
N LYS A 271 -17.27 27.04 5.84
CA LYS A 271 -18.37 26.24 5.31
C LYS A 271 -18.80 26.69 3.91
N GLU A 272 -18.87 28.00 3.67
CA GLU A 272 -19.19 28.52 2.34
C GLU A 272 -18.16 28.10 1.27
N ILE A 273 -16.86 28.15 1.59
CA ILE A 273 -15.82 27.72 0.65
C ILE A 273 -15.88 26.20 0.44
N GLU A 274 -16.04 25.43 1.51
CA GLU A 274 -16.19 23.97 1.44
C GLU A 274 -17.34 23.56 0.52
N ASP A 275 -18.50 24.21 0.64
CA ASP A 275 -19.70 23.92 -0.16
C ASP A 275 -19.52 24.30 -1.65
N ASP A 276 -18.73 25.33 -1.96
CA ASP A 276 -18.36 25.67 -3.34
C ASP A 276 -17.34 24.66 -3.91
N LEU A 277 -16.33 24.27 -3.11
CA LEU A 277 -15.28 23.35 -3.54
C LEU A 277 -15.79 21.91 -3.73
N ILE A 278 -16.68 21.42 -2.85
CA ILE A 278 -17.18 20.04 -2.94
C ILE A 278 -17.93 19.77 -4.24
N GLN A 279 -18.63 20.77 -4.79
CA GLN A 279 -19.33 20.67 -6.08
C GLN A 279 -18.38 20.46 -7.26
N VAL A 280 -17.14 20.94 -7.12
CA VAL A 280 -16.09 20.82 -8.13
C VAL A 280 -15.28 19.55 -7.92
N LEU A 281 -14.96 19.21 -6.66
CA LEU A 281 -14.23 18.01 -6.29
C LEU A 281 -15.00 16.73 -6.61
N ASN A 282 -16.32 16.71 -6.40
CA ASN A 282 -17.18 15.57 -6.73
C ASN A 282 -17.56 15.57 -8.22
N ASN A 283 -16.54 15.58 -9.09
CA ASN A 283 -16.68 15.53 -10.54
C ASN A 283 -16.02 14.26 -11.09
N ASP A 284 -16.84 13.30 -11.50
CA ASP A 284 -16.37 11.99 -11.96
C ASP A 284 -15.40 12.06 -13.13
N ALA A 285 -15.53 13.04 -14.04
CA ALA A 285 -14.60 13.19 -15.16
C ALA A 285 -13.17 13.50 -14.68
N ILE A 286 -13.04 14.47 -13.77
CA ILE A 286 -11.74 14.87 -13.19
C ILE A 286 -11.19 13.74 -12.30
N LEU A 287 -12.06 13.10 -11.51
CA LEU A 287 -11.65 11.99 -10.65
C LEU A 287 -11.16 10.80 -11.48
N HIS A 288 -11.81 10.46 -12.59
CA HIS A 288 -11.35 9.41 -13.50
C HIS A 288 -10.02 9.76 -14.17
N GLU A 289 -9.82 11.03 -14.54
CA GLU A 289 -8.54 11.48 -15.09
C GLU A 289 -7.40 11.36 -14.07
N ALA A 290 -7.64 11.82 -12.83
CA ALA A 290 -6.70 11.66 -11.72
C ALA A 290 -6.36 10.19 -11.45
N LEU A 291 -7.35 9.31 -11.45
CA LEU A 291 -7.15 7.86 -11.32
C LEU A 291 -6.35 7.27 -12.48
N ALA A 292 -6.59 7.71 -13.71
CA ALA A 292 -5.84 7.26 -14.88
C ALA A 292 -4.36 7.70 -14.80
N GLN A 293 -4.09 8.93 -14.35
CA GLN A 293 -2.72 9.39 -14.12
C GLN A 293 -2.03 8.61 -13.00
N ALA A 294 -2.70 8.40 -11.86
CA ALA A 294 -2.16 7.62 -10.75
C ALA A 294 -1.87 6.17 -11.19
N ARG A 295 -2.76 5.57 -11.99
CA ARG A 295 -2.55 4.26 -12.60
C ARG A 295 -1.33 4.22 -13.51
N LYS A 296 -1.14 5.23 -14.37
CA LYS A 296 0.04 5.34 -15.23
C LYS A 296 1.34 5.37 -14.42
N GLN A 297 1.36 6.11 -13.31
CA GLN A 297 2.50 6.14 -12.39
C GLN A 297 2.72 4.77 -11.71
N GLY A 298 1.63 4.15 -11.23
CA GLY A 298 1.67 2.81 -10.65
C GLY A 298 2.19 1.75 -11.63
N VAL A 299 1.77 1.80 -12.89
CA VAL A 299 2.25 0.91 -13.97
C VAL A 299 3.75 1.08 -14.18
N ASN A 300 4.26 2.31 -14.23
CA ASN A 300 5.68 2.58 -14.38
C ASN A 300 6.49 2.04 -13.20
N PHE A 301 6.08 2.37 -11.98
CA PHE A 301 6.73 1.92 -10.74
C PHE A 301 6.73 0.39 -10.63
N PHE A 302 5.57 -0.24 -10.82
CA PHE A 302 5.43 -1.69 -10.72
C PHE A 302 6.20 -2.41 -11.83
N THR A 303 6.29 -1.83 -13.04
CA THR A 303 7.11 -2.36 -14.12
C THR A 303 8.60 -2.35 -13.78
N GLN A 304 9.09 -1.25 -13.18
CA GLN A 304 10.47 -1.16 -12.71
C GLN A 304 10.74 -2.20 -11.62
N LEU A 305 9.86 -2.29 -10.62
CA LEU A 305 9.94 -3.30 -9.57
C LEU A 305 9.98 -4.73 -10.15
N LEU A 306 9.08 -5.04 -11.07
CA LEU A 306 9.07 -6.35 -11.75
C LEU A 306 10.32 -6.61 -12.58
N ASN A 307 11.00 -5.57 -13.08
CA ASN A 307 12.26 -5.73 -13.82
C ASN A 307 13.43 -6.00 -12.86
N GLU A 308 13.48 -5.32 -11.72
CA GLU A 308 14.47 -5.58 -10.66
C GLU A 308 14.32 -6.98 -10.06
N LEU A 309 13.09 -7.51 -10.05
CA LEU A 309 12.79 -8.86 -9.59
C LEU A 309 13.03 -9.95 -10.65
N LYS A 310 13.25 -9.62 -11.93
CA LYS A 310 13.45 -10.63 -13.00
C LYS A 310 14.64 -11.55 -12.76
N ASP A 311 15.69 -11.04 -12.12
CA ASP A 311 16.90 -11.82 -11.82
C ASP A 311 16.76 -12.65 -10.52
N PHE A 312 15.59 -12.63 -9.89
CA PHE A 312 15.29 -13.29 -8.61
C PHE A 312 14.03 -14.18 -8.69
N GLU A 313 13.91 -15.00 -9.74
CA GLU A 313 12.84 -16.00 -9.84
C GLU A 313 12.84 -16.93 -8.59
N ASN A 314 11.66 -17.28 -8.09
CA ASN A 314 11.44 -18.12 -6.89
C ASN A 314 11.78 -17.50 -5.53
N LYS A 315 11.45 -16.22 -5.30
CA LYS A 315 11.43 -15.73 -3.91
C LYS A 315 10.37 -16.52 -3.12
N ASN A 316 10.75 -17.03 -1.94
CA ASN A 316 9.80 -17.47 -0.90
C ASN A 316 9.03 -16.25 -0.37
N ILE A 317 8.20 -15.63 -1.20
CA ILE A 317 7.24 -14.62 -0.77
C ILE A 317 6.19 -15.35 0.06
N SER A 318 5.88 -14.83 1.23
CA SER A 318 4.79 -15.37 2.03
C SER A 318 3.47 -15.31 1.26
N PRO A 319 2.50 -16.20 1.54
CA PRO A 319 1.16 -16.11 0.97
C PRO A 319 0.54 -14.71 1.11
N GLU A 320 0.75 -14.05 2.25
CA GLU A 320 0.33 -12.67 2.51
C GLU A 320 1.01 -11.68 1.55
N GLY A 321 2.33 -11.76 1.42
CA GLY A 321 3.08 -10.88 0.53
C GLY A 321 2.68 -11.05 -0.93
N PHE A 322 2.38 -12.29 -1.34
CA PHE A 322 1.88 -12.56 -2.69
C PHE A 322 0.47 -11.99 -2.91
N VAL A 323 -0.43 -12.09 -1.92
CA VAL A 323 -1.75 -11.46 -2.01
C VAL A 323 -1.64 -9.95 -2.18
N GLU A 324 -0.81 -9.25 -1.40
CA GLU A 324 -0.60 -7.81 -1.55
C GLU A 324 0.00 -7.46 -2.92
N PHE A 325 0.93 -8.27 -3.41
CA PHE A 325 1.52 -8.10 -4.73
C PHE A 325 0.49 -8.26 -5.86
N MET A 326 -0.40 -9.25 -5.75
CA MET A 326 -1.49 -9.47 -6.69
C MET A 326 -2.55 -8.37 -6.62
N LYS A 327 -2.88 -7.87 -5.43
CA LYS A 327 -3.79 -6.71 -5.25
C LYS A 327 -3.25 -5.47 -5.96
N SER A 328 -1.95 -5.20 -5.80
CA SER A 328 -1.25 -4.13 -6.50
C SER A 328 -1.41 -4.30 -8.01
N ALA A 329 -1.01 -5.45 -8.57
CA ALA A 329 -1.11 -5.73 -10.01
C ALA A 329 -2.54 -5.61 -10.56
N LEU A 330 -3.55 -6.08 -9.82
CA LEU A 330 -4.96 -5.97 -10.22
C LEU A 330 -5.45 -4.53 -10.26
N SER A 331 -4.99 -3.66 -9.35
CA SER A 331 -5.39 -2.25 -9.32
C SER A 331 -4.85 -1.43 -10.48
N LEU A 332 -3.77 -1.92 -11.11
CA LEU A 332 -3.14 -1.28 -12.26
C LEU A 332 -3.91 -1.52 -13.56
N ASP A 333 -4.88 -2.43 -13.57
CA ASP A 333 -5.74 -2.71 -14.72
C ASP A 333 -4.98 -3.16 -15.99
N GLU A 334 -3.79 -3.73 -15.82
CA GLU A 334 -2.88 -4.12 -16.91
C GLU A 334 -2.64 -5.64 -16.94
N PRO A 335 -3.29 -6.40 -17.85
CA PRO A 335 -3.22 -7.86 -17.85
C PRO A 335 -1.81 -8.43 -17.99
N VAL A 336 -0.93 -7.76 -18.76
CA VAL A 336 0.46 -8.18 -18.92
C VAL A 336 1.23 -8.11 -17.61
N LEU A 337 0.97 -7.08 -16.78
CA LEU A 337 1.62 -6.94 -15.48
C LEU A 337 1.09 -7.97 -14.48
N LEU A 338 -0.22 -8.26 -14.51
CA LEU A 338 -0.82 -9.31 -13.70
C LEU A 338 -0.17 -10.68 -13.99
N GLN A 339 -0.04 -11.03 -15.27
CA GLN A 339 0.58 -12.30 -15.68
C GLN A 339 2.05 -12.40 -15.25
N ARG A 340 2.79 -11.28 -15.33
CA ARG A 340 4.18 -11.22 -14.83
C ARG A 340 4.23 -11.38 -13.32
N ALA A 341 3.35 -10.70 -12.59
CA ALA A 341 3.28 -10.79 -11.14
C ALA A 341 2.92 -12.20 -10.65
N PHE A 342 1.97 -12.85 -11.32
CA PHE A 342 1.53 -14.20 -11.02
C PHE A 342 2.69 -15.22 -11.06
N LYS A 343 3.64 -15.04 -11.99
CA LYS A 343 4.80 -15.94 -12.17
C LYS A 343 5.86 -15.82 -11.08
N ILE A 344 5.79 -14.82 -10.19
CA ILE A 344 6.79 -14.66 -9.11
C ILE A 344 6.65 -15.76 -8.06
N HIS A 345 5.43 -16.24 -7.84
CA HIS A 345 5.18 -17.32 -6.89
C HIS A 345 5.27 -18.67 -7.61
N PRO A 346 6.08 -19.64 -7.12
CA PRO A 346 6.37 -20.87 -7.85
C PRO A 346 5.14 -21.74 -8.07
N ASN A 347 4.30 -21.89 -7.03
CA ASN A 347 3.07 -22.70 -7.08
C ASN A 347 1.86 -21.92 -6.54
N PRO A 348 1.27 -20.98 -7.30
CA PRO A 348 0.14 -20.18 -6.83
C PRO A 348 -1.08 -21.04 -6.43
N THR A 349 -1.24 -22.24 -7.00
CA THR A 349 -2.32 -23.19 -6.66
C THR A 349 -2.19 -23.81 -5.27
N ASP A 350 -1.01 -23.74 -4.64
CA ASP A 350 -0.79 -24.23 -3.28
C ASP A 350 -1.32 -23.25 -2.21
N LEU A 351 -1.74 -22.05 -2.61
CA LEU A 351 -2.28 -21.06 -1.68
C LEU A 351 -3.55 -21.57 -0.97
N PRO A 352 -3.75 -21.22 0.32
CA PRO A 352 -5.01 -21.46 1.01
C PRO A 352 -6.19 -20.81 0.29
N LYS A 353 -7.37 -21.43 0.40
CA LYS A 353 -8.59 -20.96 -0.27
C LYS A 353 -8.94 -19.52 0.10
N GLU A 354 -8.72 -19.15 1.36
CA GLU A 354 -8.97 -17.80 1.87
C GLU A 354 -8.10 -16.74 1.14
N LYS A 355 -6.87 -17.09 0.76
CA LYS A 355 -5.97 -16.18 0.03
C LYS A 355 -6.38 -16.04 -1.42
N ILE A 356 -6.81 -17.14 -2.04
CA ILE A 356 -7.37 -17.13 -3.41
C ILE A 356 -8.63 -16.27 -3.45
N ASP A 357 -9.53 -16.44 -2.47
CA ASP A 357 -10.77 -15.68 -2.39
C ASP A 357 -10.50 -14.17 -2.19
N GLN A 358 -9.46 -13.79 -1.44
CA GLN A 358 -9.01 -12.39 -1.34
C GLN A 358 -8.51 -11.80 -2.67
N ILE A 359 -7.73 -12.58 -3.44
CA ILE A 359 -7.26 -12.17 -4.77
C ILE A 359 -8.46 -12.01 -5.71
N MET A 360 -9.38 -12.98 -5.73
CA MET A 360 -10.58 -12.95 -6.58
C MET A 360 -11.56 -11.84 -6.20
N ALA A 361 -11.73 -11.56 -4.91
CA ALA A 361 -12.53 -10.42 -4.44
C ALA A 361 -11.94 -9.09 -4.94
N THR A 362 -10.61 -8.97 -4.94
CA THR A 362 -9.93 -7.79 -5.50
C THR A 362 -10.10 -7.71 -7.02
N ALA A 363 -9.95 -8.83 -7.73
CA ALA A 363 -10.16 -8.86 -9.18
C ALA A 363 -11.59 -8.43 -9.55
N THR A 364 -12.58 -8.89 -8.78
CA THR A 364 -13.99 -8.50 -8.94
C THR A 364 -14.22 -7.03 -8.63
N LYS A 365 -13.55 -6.48 -7.61
CA LYS A 365 -13.62 -5.06 -7.23
C LYS A 365 -13.17 -4.14 -8.39
N TYR A 366 -12.11 -4.49 -9.12
CA TYR A 366 -11.62 -3.71 -10.27
C TYR A 366 -12.32 -4.05 -11.59
N GLY A 367 -12.91 -5.24 -11.70
CA GLY A 367 -13.86 -5.58 -12.76
C GLY A 367 -13.25 -5.79 -14.15
N ASN A 368 -11.94 -5.95 -14.29
CA ASN A 368 -11.31 -6.25 -15.58
C ASN A 368 -11.57 -7.72 -16.00
N PRO A 369 -12.35 -7.97 -17.07
CA PRO A 369 -12.72 -9.35 -17.44
C PRO A 369 -11.52 -10.22 -17.80
N THR A 370 -10.51 -9.66 -18.47
CA THR A 370 -9.29 -10.39 -18.88
C THR A 370 -8.52 -10.90 -17.66
N ASN A 371 -8.41 -10.06 -16.62
CA ASN A 371 -7.74 -10.42 -15.38
C ASN A 371 -8.52 -11.47 -14.60
N ILE A 372 -9.85 -11.33 -14.54
CA ILE A 372 -10.75 -12.28 -13.88
C ILE A 372 -10.67 -13.66 -14.56
N ASP A 373 -10.77 -13.71 -15.88
CA ASP A 373 -10.70 -14.96 -16.66
C ASP A 373 -9.34 -15.65 -16.52
N PHE A 374 -8.26 -14.87 -16.53
CA PHE A 374 -6.91 -15.38 -16.29
C PHE A 374 -6.80 -16.05 -14.92
N LEU A 375 -7.26 -15.40 -13.85
CA LEU A 375 -7.20 -15.96 -12.50
C LEU A 375 -8.14 -17.15 -12.31
N ASN A 376 -9.34 -17.11 -12.88
CA ASN A 376 -10.24 -18.26 -12.87
C ASN A 376 -9.58 -19.50 -13.50
N THR A 377 -8.92 -19.32 -14.64
CA THR A 377 -8.25 -20.42 -15.37
C THR A 377 -7.01 -20.92 -14.64
N HIS A 378 -6.09 -20.02 -14.28
CA HIS A 378 -4.75 -20.38 -13.83
C HIS A 378 -4.60 -20.52 -12.32
N LEU A 379 -5.55 -20.03 -11.53
CA LEU A 379 -5.53 -20.12 -10.06
C LEU A 379 -6.67 -20.99 -9.53
N VAL A 380 -7.92 -20.67 -9.86
CA VAL A 380 -9.10 -21.34 -9.29
C VAL A 380 -9.27 -22.75 -9.87
N LEU A 381 -9.54 -22.86 -11.18
CA LEU A 381 -9.76 -24.14 -11.85
C LEU A 381 -8.52 -25.04 -11.81
N ALA A 382 -7.34 -24.46 -11.91
CA ALA A 382 -6.08 -25.20 -11.78
C ALA A 382 -5.94 -25.88 -10.41
N LYS A 383 -6.28 -25.18 -9.31
CA LYS A 383 -6.27 -25.76 -7.97
C LYS A 383 -7.32 -26.86 -7.81
N GLU A 384 -8.54 -26.62 -8.27
CA GLU A 384 -9.62 -27.61 -8.22
C GLU A 384 -9.24 -28.89 -8.97
N ASN A 385 -8.64 -28.77 -10.16
CA ASN A 385 -8.16 -29.91 -10.93
C ASN A 385 -7.05 -30.70 -10.21
N ILE A 386 -6.11 -30.01 -9.55
CA ILE A 386 -5.05 -30.65 -8.76
C ILE A 386 -5.65 -31.40 -7.55
N GLU A 387 -6.63 -30.80 -6.86
CA GLU A 387 -7.29 -31.43 -5.72
C GLU A 387 -8.15 -32.63 -6.14
N LEU A 388 -8.85 -32.54 -7.27
CA LEU A 388 -9.59 -33.67 -7.84
C LEU A 388 -8.65 -34.81 -8.25
N GLU A 389 -7.51 -34.50 -8.88
CA GLU A 389 -6.54 -35.54 -9.26
C GLU A 389 -5.91 -36.20 -8.01
N LYS A 390 -5.59 -35.43 -6.97
CA LYS A 390 -5.13 -35.98 -5.68
C LYS A 390 -6.17 -36.90 -5.06
N GLN A 391 -7.44 -36.50 -5.06
CA GLN A 391 -8.54 -37.34 -4.56
C GLN A 391 -8.70 -38.61 -5.39
N ARG A 392 -8.60 -38.52 -6.73
CA ARG A 392 -8.66 -39.68 -7.63
C ARG A 392 -7.53 -40.66 -7.37
N LEU A 393 -6.29 -40.17 -7.23
CA LEU A 393 -5.12 -41.01 -6.95
C LEU A 393 -5.22 -41.70 -5.58
N GLU A 394 -5.69 -40.99 -4.55
CA GLU A 394 -5.89 -41.60 -3.22
C GLU A 394 -7.05 -42.60 -3.23
N ALA A 395 -8.15 -42.32 -3.95
CA ALA A 395 -9.25 -43.27 -4.11
C ALA A 395 -8.79 -44.56 -4.81
N GLU A 396 -7.96 -44.46 -5.86
CA GLU A 396 -7.36 -45.62 -6.52
C GLU A 396 -6.41 -46.39 -5.60
N LYS A 397 -5.61 -45.70 -4.77
CA LYS A 397 -4.76 -46.34 -3.77
C LYS A 397 -5.59 -47.09 -2.72
N LEU A 398 -6.67 -46.49 -2.21
CA LEU A 398 -7.60 -47.13 -1.28
C LEU A 398 -8.25 -48.38 -1.93
N LYS A 399 -8.70 -48.25 -3.18
CA LYS A 399 -9.22 -49.40 -3.95
C LYS A 399 -8.20 -50.53 -4.03
N ASN A 400 -6.95 -50.23 -4.39
CA ASN A 400 -5.89 -51.24 -4.51
C ASN A 400 -5.56 -51.90 -3.17
N ASP A 401 -5.50 -51.14 -2.08
CA ASP A 401 -5.30 -51.66 -0.72
C ASP A 401 -6.43 -52.61 -0.31
N PHE A 402 -7.67 -52.27 -0.64
CA PHE A 402 -8.82 -53.15 -0.41
C PHE A 402 -8.70 -54.43 -1.24
N ILE A 403 -8.47 -54.33 -2.56
CA ILE A 403 -8.36 -55.49 -3.47
C ILE A 403 -7.25 -56.43 -2.99
N GLN A 404 -6.10 -55.91 -2.58
CA GLN A 404 -4.99 -56.70 -2.06
C GLN A 404 -5.40 -57.48 -0.79
N LYS A 405 -6.02 -56.80 0.18
CA LYS A 405 -6.50 -57.44 1.42
C LYS A 405 -7.62 -58.45 1.15
N TYR A 406 -8.51 -58.14 0.21
CA TYR A 406 -9.58 -59.03 -0.23
C TYR A 406 -9.03 -60.30 -0.86
N ASN A 407 -8.06 -60.19 -1.77
CA ASN A 407 -7.43 -61.33 -2.43
C ASN A 407 -6.63 -62.21 -1.45
N ALA A 408 -5.96 -61.59 -0.47
CA ALA A 408 -5.30 -62.33 0.61
C ALA A 408 -6.31 -63.14 1.44
N LYS A 409 -7.46 -62.53 1.78
CA LYS A 409 -8.55 -63.22 2.48
C LYS A 409 -9.17 -64.32 1.63
N PHE A 410 -9.41 -64.06 0.34
CA PHE A 410 -9.95 -65.06 -0.59
C PHE A 410 -9.03 -66.27 -0.73
N THR A 411 -7.73 -66.04 -0.88
CA THR A 411 -6.71 -67.11 -0.92
C THR A 411 -6.70 -67.91 0.38
N SER A 412 -6.84 -67.25 1.52
CA SER A 412 -6.95 -67.91 2.83
C SER A 412 -8.21 -68.79 2.91
N ASP A 413 -9.35 -68.28 2.46
CA ASP A 413 -10.61 -69.04 2.38
C ASP A 413 -10.47 -70.27 1.48
N GLN A 414 -9.84 -70.14 0.31
CA GLN A 414 -9.62 -71.25 -0.62
C GLN A 414 -8.71 -72.33 -0.03
N LYS A 415 -7.74 -71.96 0.81
CA LYS A 415 -6.82 -72.89 1.48
C LYS A 415 -7.38 -73.47 2.78
N ALA A 416 -8.44 -72.88 3.32
CA ALA A 416 -9.09 -73.38 4.53
C ALA A 416 -9.66 -74.80 4.29
N TRP A 417 -9.71 -75.60 5.37
CA TRP A 417 -10.22 -76.98 5.32
C TRP A 417 -9.49 -77.84 4.27
N CYS A 418 -8.16 -77.79 4.24
CA CYS A 418 -7.34 -78.55 3.28
C CYS A 418 -7.74 -78.35 1.80
N GLY A 419 -8.33 -77.21 1.46
CA GLY A 419 -8.80 -76.91 0.10
C GLY A 419 -10.26 -77.28 -0.20
N PHE A 420 -10.98 -77.96 0.70
CA PHE A 420 -12.39 -78.31 0.48
C PHE A 420 -13.29 -77.08 0.35
N TYR A 421 -12.94 -75.97 1.00
CA TYR A 421 -13.71 -74.74 0.93
C TYR A 421 -13.58 -74.00 -0.41
N SER A 422 -12.56 -74.33 -1.22
CA SER A 422 -12.36 -73.73 -2.55
C SER A 422 -13.51 -74.01 -3.52
N PHE A 423 -14.21 -75.15 -3.40
CA PHE A 423 -15.39 -75.49 -4.20
C PHE A 423 -16.57 -74.55 -3.99
N PHE A 424 -16.62 -73.86 -2.85
CA PHE A 424 -17.71 -72.96 -2.47
C PHE A 424 -17.27 -71.48 -2.40
N ALA A 425 -15.96 -71.21 -2.48
CA ALA A 425 -15.40 -69.87 -2.41
C ALA A 425 -15.40 -69.20 -3.79
N THR A 426 -16.48 -68.49 -4.10
CA THR A 426 -16.56 -67.61 -5.27
C THR A 426 -16.11 -66.19 -4.93
N SER A 427 -15.41 -65.52 -5.85
CA SER A 427 -15.16 -64.07 -5.77
C SER A 427 -16.24 -63.33 -6.56
N TYR A 428 -16.87 -62.34 -5.92
CA TYR A 428 -17.78 -61.39 -6.56
C TYR A 428 -17.18 -59.98 -6.62
N VAL A 429 -15.89 -59.85 -6.27
CA VAL A 429 -15.09 -58.64 -6.45
C VAL A 429 -14.19 -58.83 -7.65
N ASN A 430 -14.12 -57.83 -8.52
CA ASN A 430 -13.18 -57.76 -9.64
C ASN A 430 -12.41 -56.43 -9.62
N ASN A 431 -11.36 -56.32 -10.44
CA ASN A 431 -10.50 -55.14 -10.49
C ASN A 431 -11.16 -53.92 -11.16
N ASP A 432 -12.25 -54.13 -11.90
CA ASP A 432 -12.94 -53.07 -12.65
C ASP A 432 -13.97 -52.34 -11.76
N MET A 433 -14.35 -52.91 -10.61
CA MET A 433 -15.23 -52.25 -9.65
C MET A 433 -14.62 -50.95 -9.13
N SER A 434 -15.43 -49.89 -9.11
CA SER A 434 -15.13 -48.62 -8.45
C SER A 434 -15.12 -48.79 -6.92
N LEU A 435 -14.46 -47.85 -6.23
CA LEU A 435 -14.43 -47.84 -4.76
C LEU A 435 -15.84 -47.82 -4.14
N LYS A 436 -16.77 -47.09 -4.77
CA LYS A 436 -18.18 -47.03 -4.38
C LYS A 436 -18.87 -48.39 -4.50
N GLU A 437 -18.71 -49.07 -5.63
CA GLU A 437 -19.28 -50.40 -5.85
C GLU A 437 -18.72 -51.44 -4.87
N LEU A 438 -17.43 -51.33 -4.51
CA LEU A 438 -16.82 -52.20 -3.50
C LEU A 438 -17.45 -52.00 -2.12
N VAL A 439 -17.72 -50.75 -1.74
CA VAL A 439 -18.38 -50.42 -0.47
C VAL A 439 -19.84 -50.87 -0.48
N GLU A 440 -20.59 -50.60 -1.56
CA GLU A 440 -21.97 -51.08 -1.73
C GLU A 440 -22.06 -52.61 -1.67
N HIS A 441 -21.10 -53.32 -2.27
CA HIS A 441 -21.00 -54.77 -2.14
C HIS A 441 -20.73 -55.21 -0.69
N ALA A 442 -19.87 -54.52 0.05
CA ALA A 442 -19.61 -54.81 1.46
C ALA A 442 -20.79 -54.51 2.39
N GLN A 443 -21.63 -53.53 2.04
CA GLN A 443 -22.88 -53.22 2.74
C GLN A 443 -24.02 -54.21 2.41
N GLY A 444 -23.82 -55.10 1.44
CA GLY A 444 -24.84 -56.06 1.00
C GLY A 444 -25.87 -55.46 0.05
N HIS A 445 -25.59 -54.30 -0.54
CA HIS A 445 -26.44 -53.63 -1.53
C HIS A 445 -26.18 -54.10 -2.98
N SER A 446 -25.13 -54.91 -3.20
CA SER A 446 -24.82 -55.47 -4.51
C SER A 446 -25.81 -56.56 -4.92
N LYS A 447 -26.06 -56.67 -6.24
CA LYS A 447 -26.85 -57.74 -6.86
C LYS A 447 -26.11 -59.09 -6.91
N GLN A 448 -24.82 -59.12 -6.56
CA GLN A 448 -23.95 -60.30 -6.62
C GLN A 448 -23.33 -60.60 -5.26
N GLY A 449 -23.57 -61.81 -4.73
CA GLY A 449 -23.00 -62.26 -3.46
C GLY A 449 -23.60 -61.58 -2.22
N SER A 450 -23.27 -62.12 -1.04
CA SER A 450 -23.75 -61.56 0.25
C SER A 450 -22.86 -60.46 0.82
N GLY A 451 -21.79 -60.06 0.12
CA GLY A 451 -20.85 -59.06 0.61
C GLY A 451 -19.98 -59.46 1.81
N LYS A 452 -20.25 -60.60 2.48
CA LYS A 452 -19.65 -60.97 3.77
C LYS A 452 -18.12 -60.91 3.83
N ARG A 453 -17.42 -61.34 2.77
CA ARG A 453 -15.95 -61.25 2.71
C ARG A 453 -15.49 -59.79 2.63
N SER A 454 -16.13 -59.00 1.77
CA SER A 454 -15.85 -57.57 1.62
C SER A 454 -16.14 -56.82 2.92
N GLN A 455 -17.25 -57.15 3.58
CA GLN A 455 -17.65 -56.64 4.89
C GLN A 455 -16.57 -56.92 5.96
N GLU A 456 -16.08 -58.17 6.05
CA GLU A 456 -15.02 -58.54 7.00
C GLU A 456 -13.72 -57.78 6.73
N VAL A 457 -13.32 -57.66 5.46
CA VAL A 457 -12.11 -56.95 5.06
C VAL A 457 -12.24 -55.45 5.37
N MET A 458 -13.35 -54.81 5.02
CA MET A 458 -13.57 -53.37 5.26
C MET A 458 -13.71 -53.04 6.76
N ARG A 459 -14.32 -53.91 7.57
CA ARG A 459 -14.31 -53.77 9.04
C ARG A 459 -12.90 -53.81 9.61
N LYS A 460 -12.05 -54.74 9.15
CA LYS A 460 -10.63 -54.80 9.56
C LYS A 460 -9.82 -53.58 9.11
N MET A 461 -10.24 -52.93 8.03
CA MET A 461 -9.66 -51.66 7.57
C MET A 461 -10.19 -50.44 8.34
N GLY A 462 -11.17 -50.61 9.23
CA GLY A 462 -11.84 -49.51 9.96
C GLY A 462 -12.81 -48.70 9.10
N TRP A 463 -13.18 -49.21 7.92
CA TRP A 463 -14.01 -48.52 6.93
C TRP A 463 -15.51 -48.76 7.12
N LEU A 464 -15.87 -49.82 7.84
CA LEU A 464 -17.24 -50.11 8.24
C LEU A 464 -17.31 -50.30 9.76
N ASN A 465 -18.35 -49.76 10.38
CA ASN A 465 -18.65 -49.98 11.79
C ASN A 465 -19.33 -51.35 12.03
N GLU A 466 -19.68 -51.64 13.29
CA GLU A 466 -20.35 -52.90 13.67
C GLU A 466 -21.72 -53.08 12.99
N ASN A 467 -22.36 -51.98 12.58
CA ASN A 467 -23.64 -51.93 11.87
C ASN A 467 -23.51 -51.95 10.33
N ASN A 468 -22.30 -52.10 9.78
CA ASN A 468 -22.01 -51.98 8.33
C ASN A 468 -22.27 -50.60 7.73
N GLU A 469 -22.29 -49.57 8.55
CA GLU A 469 -22.32 -48.20 8.08
C GLU A 469 -20.89 -47.73 7.80
N VAL A 470 -20.75 -46.88 6.80
CA VAL A 470 -19.45 -46.33 6.42
C VAL A 470 -18.88 -45.50 7.57
N SER A 471 -17.63 -45.78 7.93
CA SER A 471 -16.91 -45.10 9.03
C SER A 471 -15.46 -44.81 8.66
N GLY A 472 -14.81 -43.93 9.42
CA GLY A 472 -13.39 -43.63 9.25
C GLY A 472 -13.08 -42.86 7.96
N ALA A 473 -11.82 -42.89 7.52
CA ALA A 473 -11.29 -42.03 6.46
C ALA A 473 -11.96 -42.23 5.07
N ILE A 474 -12.60 -43.38 4.81
CA ILE A 474 -13.24 -43.69 3.53
C ILE A 474 -14.49 -42.83 3.28
N SER A 475 -15.15 -42.33 4.33
CA SER A 475 -16.41 -41.58 4.24
C SER A 475 -16.26 -40.27 3.47
N GLU A 476 -15.13 -39.58 3.64
CA GLU A 476 -14.81 -38.31 3.00
C GLU A 476 -14.63 -38.43 1.49
N TYR A 477 -14.23 -39.61 0.99
CA TYR A 477 -14.01 -39.89 -0.43
C TYR A 477 -15.28 -40.37 -1.12
N LEU A 478 -16.15 -41.11 -0.43
CA LEU A 478 -17.43 -41.58 -0.99
C LEU A 478 -18.49 -40.49 -1.13
N LEU A 479 -18.38 -39.38 -0.39
CA LEU A 479 -19.29 -38.23 -0.50
C LEU A 479 -18.97 -37.31 -1.68
N LYS A 480 -17.77 -37.42 -2.26
CA LYS A 480 -17.25 -36.54 -3.31
C LYS A 480 -17.12 -37.21 -4.69
N ILE A 481 -17.44 -38.51 -4.76
CA ILE A 481 -17.53 -39.36 -5.97
C ILE A 481 -19.01 -39.75 -6.15
#